data_AF-X1HK25-F1
#
_entry.id   AF-X1HK25-F1
#
_cell.length_a   1.000
_cell.length_b   1.000
_cell.length_c   1.000
_cell.angle_alpha   90.00
_cell.angle_beta   90.00
_cell.angle_gamma   90.00
#
_symmetry.space_group_name_H-M   'P 1'
#
loop_
_entity.id
_entity.type
_entity.pdbx_description
1 polymer ?
#
loop_
_entity_poly.entity_id
_entity_poly.type
_entity_poly.pdbx_seq_one_letter_code
_entity_poly.pdbx_strand_id
1 'polypeptide(L)'
;MLKLSLIFLAFIALFVLLLRGAVILMGRYAGKYVGEKHKAAETIINTGKPPTTWTYNSAKKMAELKGDARGPTAVKIKEKGRNICLKRLKDLIKYFKTSPLCQDEETRKILLDELTKVGQTWREKDWKEIMTIEPTPPSMQT
;
A
#
# COMPACT_ATOMS: atom_id res chain seq x y z
N MET A 1 17.46 -47.64 22.22
CA MET A 1 18.12 -46.99 21.07
C MET A 1 17.15 -46.79 19.90
N LEU A 2 16.56 -47.83 19.30
CA LEU A 2 15.68 -47.70 18.13
C LEU A 2 14.50 -46.70 18.29
N LYS A 3 13.80 -46.73 19.44
CA LYS A 3 12.70 -45.79 19.72
C LYS A 3 13.14 -44.32 19.72
N LEU A 4 14.29 -44.02 20.32
CA LEU A 4 14.89 -42.68 20.33
C LEU A 4 15.30 -42.26 18.91
N SER A 5 15.89 -43.16 18.14
CA SER A 5 16.24 -42.90 16.74
C SER A 5 15.01 -42.62 15.85
N LEU A 6 13.90 -43.34 16.07
CA LEU A 6 12.65 -43.10 15.34
C LEU A 6 12.00 -41.76 15.71
N ILE A 7 11.98 -41.41 17.00
CA ILE A 7 11.49 -40.09 17.45
C ILE A 7 12.36 -38.96 16.88
N PHE A 8 13.68 -39.15 16.87
CA PHE A 8 14.61 -38.18 16.30
C PHE A 8 14.41 -38.02 14.78
N LEU A 9 14.22 -39.12 14.06
CA LEU A 9 13.93 -39.08 12.62
C LEU A 9 12.60 -38.38 12.33
N ALA A 10 11.56 -38.69 13.10
CA ALA A 10 10.25 -38.03 13.00
C ALA A 10 10.35 -36.52 13.30
N PHE A 11 11.18 -36.15 14.28
CA PHE A 11 11.44 -34.75 14.61
C PHE A 11 12.16 -34.02 13.47
N ILE A 12 13.19 -34.63 12.87
CA ILE A 12 13.87 -34.06 11.69
C ILE A 12 12.89 -33.89 10.54
N ALA A 13 12.09 -34.91 10.24
CA ALA A 13 11.09 -34.85 9.17
C ALA A 13 10.08 -33.72 9.41
N LEU A 14 9.56 -33.60 10.63
CA LEU A 14 8.67 -32.51 11.03
C LEU A 14 9.35 -31.15 10.91
N PHE A 15 10.60 -31.02 11.37
CA PHE A 15 11.36 -29.78 11.30
C PHE A 15 11.59 -29.32 9.87
N VAL A 16 11.95 -30.23 8.96
CA VAL A 16 12.09 -29.93 7.52
C VAL A 16 10.76 -29.48 6.92
N LEU A 17 9.64 -30.11 7.29
CA LEU A 17 8.31 -29.71 6.83
C LEU A 17 7.93 -28.31 7.33
N LEU A 18 8.24 -27.99 8.59
CA LEU A 18 8.01 -26.66 9.16
C LEU A 18 8.86 -25.59 8.46
N LEU A 19 10.15 -25.86 8.22
CA LEU A 19 11.02 -24.94 7.46
C LEU A 19 10.48 -24.69 6.05
N ARG A 20 10.07 -25.76 5.35
CA ARG A 20 9.49 -25.63 4.00
C ARG A 20 8.20 -24.81 4.03
N GLY A 21 7.33 -25.04 5.02
CA GLY A 21 6.13 -24.25 5.24
C GLY A 21 6.44 -22.77 5.47
N ALA A 22 7.44 -22.48 6.31
CA ALA A 22 7.88 -21.12 6.61
C ALA A 22 8.39 -20.38 5.36
N VAL A 23 9.22 -21.03 4.54
CA VAL A 23 9.74 -20.44 3.30
C VAL A 23 8.62 -20.11 2.31
N ILE A 24 7.65 -21.02 2.11
CA ILE A 24 6.51 -20.79 1.22
C ILE A 24 5.65 -19.62 1.70
N LEU A 25 5.37 -19.57 3.01
CA LEU A 25 4.63 -18.47 3.60
C LEU A 25 5.37 -17.15 3.42
N MET A 26 6.67 -17.12 3.73
CA MET A 26 7.50 -15.92 3.62
C MET A 26 7.52 -15.38 2.18
N GLY A 27 7.65 -16.26 1.18
CA GLY A 27 7.56 -15.90 -0.23
C GLY A 27 6.22 -15.27 -0.61
N ARG A 28 5.10 -15.85 -0.15
CA ARG A 28 3.75 -15.30 -0.39
C ARG A 28 3.54 -13.94 0.27
N TYR A 29 4.01 -13.78 1.50
CA TYR A 29 3.91 -12.50 2.23
C TYR A 29 4.79 -11.43 1.58
N ALA A 30 6.04 -11.76 1.25
CA ALA A 30 6.95 -10.84 0.57
C ALA A 30 6.40 -10.40 -0.80
N GLY A 31 5.91 -11.36 -1.60
CA GLY A 31 5.32 -11.07 -2.91
C GLY A 31 4.10 -10.15 -2.83
N LYS A 32 3.19 -10.39 -1.88
CA LYS A 32 2.04 -9.50 -1.64
C LYS A 32 2.50 -8.11 -1.20
N TYR A 33 3.43 -8.03 -0.26
CA TYR A 33 3.91 -6.75 0.28
C TYR A 33 4.57 -5.89 -0.82
N VAL A 34 5.48 -6.48 -1.61
CA VAL A 34 6.13 -5.80 -2.74
C VAL A 34 5.09 -5.41 -3.78
N GLY A 35 4.21 -6.34 -4.17
CA GLY A 35 3.18 -6.08 -5.17
C GLY A 35 2.25 -4.92 -4.79
N GLU A 36 1.85 -4.83 -3.52
CA GLU A 36 1.04 -3.70 -3.03
C GLU A 36 1.78 -2.35 -3.12
N LYS A 37 3.09 -2.32 -2.86
CA LYS A 37 3.90 -1.09 -2.97
C LYS A 37 4.04 -0.65 -4.42
N HIS A 38 4.35 -1.58 -5.33
CA HIS A 38 4.48 -1.27 -6.76
C HIS A 38 3.13 -0.82 -7.36
N LYS A 39 2.05 -1.54 -7.06
CA LYS A 39 0.70 -1.15 -7.51
C LYS A 39 0.26 0.20 -6.95
N ALA A 40 0.61 0.51 -5.70
CA ALA A 40 0.34 1.81 -5.11
C ALA A 40 1.12 2.92 -5.83
N ALA A 41 2.41 2.71 -6.13
CA ALA A 41 3.21 3.68 -6.86
C ALA A 41 2.65 3.94 -8.26
N GLU A 42 2.34 2.88 -9.01
CA GLU A 42 1.73 2.97 -10.33
C GLU A 42 0.41 3.76 -10.29
N THR A 43 -0.47 3.45 -9.32
CA THR A 43 -1.72 4.19 -9.15
C THR A 43 -1.46 5.68 -8.90
N ILE A 44 -0.51 6.00 -8.02
CA ILE A 44 -0.20 7.38 -7.63
C ILE A 44 0.40 8.17 -8.79
N ILE A 45 1.33 7.58 -9.55
CA ILE A 45 1.97 8.22 -10.68
C ILE A 45 0.97 8.45 -11.81
N ASN A 46 0.16 7.43 -12.14
CA ASN A 46 -0.77 7.51 -13.26
C ASN A 46 -1.97 8.43 -12.98
N THR A 47 -2.42 8.52 -11.73
CA THR A 47 -3.66 9.25 -11.39
C THR A 47 -3.43 10.50 -10.55
N GLY A 48 -2.25 10.67 -9.95
CA GLY A 48 -1.99 11.71 -8.96
C GLY A 48 -2.74 11.51 -7.63
N LYS A 49 -3.42 10.37 -7.42
CA LYS A 49 -4.34 10.15 -6.29
C LYS A 49 -3.90 9.01 -5.37
N PRO A 50 -4.32 9.03 -4.09
CA PRO A 50 -4.07 7.93 -3.18
C PRO A 50 -4.86 6.68 -3.62
N PRO A 51 -4.26 5.48 -3.54
CA PRO A 51 -4.96 4.23 -3.81
C PRO A 51 -6.20 4.06 -2.93
N THR A 52 -7.25 3.43 -3.46
CA THR A 52 -8.51 3.17 -2.73
C THR A 52 -8.29 2.38 -1.44
N THR A 53 -7.29 1.50 -1.41
CA THR A 53 -6.90 0.74 -0.21
C THR A 53 -6.36 1.63 0.93
N TRP A 54 -5.96 2.86 0.64
CA TRP A 54 -5.50 3.82 1.64
C TRP A 54 -6.64 4.67 2.17
N THR A 55 -7.65 4.93 1.34
CA THR A 55 -8.76 5.83 1.64
C THR A 55 -10.01 5.10 2.12
N TYR A 56 -10.10 3.78 1.91
CA TYR A 56 -11.28 2.95 2.20
C TYR A 56 -11.88 3.19 3.60
N ASN A 57 -11.06 3.17 4.64
CA ASN A 57 -11.55 3.34 6.02
C ASN A 57 -12.10 4.75 6.27
N SER A 58 -11.50 5.78 5.69
CA SER A 58 -12.00 7.15 5.80
C SER A 58 -13.25 7.35 4.97
N ALA A 59 -13.30 6.78 3.76
CA ALA A 59 -14.47 6.80 2.88
C ALA A 59 -15.68 6.10 3.52
N LYS A 60 -15.48 4.92 4.12
CA LYS A 60 -16.51 4.19 4.86
C LYS A 60 -17.09 5.03 6.00
N LYS A 61 -16.24 5.63 6.83
CA LYS A 61 -16.68 6.50 7.94
C LYS A 61 -17.39 7.76 7.47
N MET A 62 -16.99 8.31 6.33
CA MET A 62 -17.68 9.43 5.69
C MET A 62 -19.07 9.04 5.19
N ALA A 63 -19.25 7.82 4.67
CA ALA A 63 -20.56 7.33 4.22
C ALA A 63 -21.52 7.02 5.38
N GLU A 64 -20.99 6.62 6.54
CA GLU A 64 -21.76 6.38 7.76
C GLU A 64 -22.33 7.69 8.37
N LEU A 65 -21.70 8.83 8.07
CA LEU A 65 -22.22 10.16 8.41
C LEU A 65 -23.37 10.52 7.46
N LYS A 66 -24.60 10.21 7.87
CA LYS A 66 -25.88 10.45 7.17
C LYS A 66 -26.19 11.95 6.92
N GLY A 67 -25.38 12.64 6.13
CA GLY A 67 -25.67 14.00 5.64
C GLY A 67 -24.88 15.14 6.29
N ASP A 68 -24.17 14.90 7.40
CA ASP A 68 -23.29 15.91 8.00
C ASP A 68 -21.89 15.91 7.35
N ALA A 69 -21.84 16.21 6.05
CA ALA A 69 -20.60 16.20 5.27
C ALA A 69 -19.64 17.38 5.57
N ARG A 70 -20.12 18.36 6.36
CA ARG A 70 -19.43 19.61 6.70
C ARG A 70 -19.23 19.81 8.19
N GLY A 71 -19.83 18.99 9.05
CA GLY A 71 -19.69 19.11 10.48
C GLY A 71 -18.28 18.76 10.99
N PRO A 72 -18.01 19.06 12.27
CA PRO A 72 -16.69 18.90 12.88
C PRO A 72 -16.14 17.47 12.74
N THR A 73 -17.02 16.47 12.78
CA THR A 73 -16.65 15.06 12.65
C THR A 73 -16.18 14.70 11.25
N ALA A 74 -16.85 15.21 10.21
CA ALA A 74 -16.45 14.99 8.82
C ALA A 74 -15.10 15.65 8.50
N VAL A 75 -14.84 16.84 9.05
CA VAL A 75 -13.55 17.52 8.92
C VAL A 75 -12.43 16.66 9.53
N LYS A 76 -12.62 16.18 10.76
CA LYS A 76 -11.63 15.30 11.44
C LYS A 76 -11.35 14.01 10.67
N ILE A 77 -12.37 13.38 10.07
CA ILE A 77 -12.19 12.15 9.28
C ILE A 77 -11.38 12.43 8.01
N LYS A 78 -11.65 13.55 7.33
CA LYS A 78 -10.90 13.98 6.13
C LYS A 78 -9.44 14.27 6.47
N GLU A 79 -9.17 15.06 7.51
CA GLU A 79 -7.82 15.36 7.99
C GLU A 79 -7.05 14.09 8.38
N LYS A 80 -7.70 13.19 9.12
CA LYS A 80 -7.09 11.90 9.49
C LYS A 80 -6.77 11.06 8.26
N GLY A 81 -7.67 11.00 7.28
CA GLY A 81 -7.46 10.31 6.01
C GLY A 81 -6.27 10.88 5.23
N ARG A 82 -6.20 12.21 5.14
CA ARG A 82 -5.08 12.94 4.53
C ARG A 82 -3.75 12.60 5.20
N ASN A 83 -3.68 12.69 6.52
CA ASN A 83 -2.46 12.41 7.28
C ASN A 83 -1.99 10.96 7.09
N ILE A 84 -2.93 10.00 7.04
CA ILE A 84 -2.62 8.60 6.74
C ILE A 84 -2.05 8.46 5.33
N CYS A 85 -2.65 9.10 4.32
CA CYS A 85 -2.17 9.03 2.94
C CYS A 85 -0.78 9.66 2.79
N LEU A 86 -0.54 10.83 3.37
CA LEU A 86 0.77 11.49 3.37
C LEU A 86 1.83 10.63 4.06
N LYS A 87 1.49 10.02 5.20
CA LYS A 87 2.40 9.09 5.90
C LYS A 87 2.72 7.88 5.03
N ARG A 88 1.71 7.25 4.41
CA ARG A 88 1.91 6.10 3.52
C ARG A 88 2.74 6.44 2.29
N LEU A 89 2.55 7.62 1.70
CA LEU A 89 3.38 8.10 0.60
C LEU A 89 4.83 8.30 1.03
N LYS A 90 5.07 8.88 2.21
CA LYS A 90 6.42 9.00 2.78
C LYS A 90 7.08 7.62 2.96
N ASP A 91 6.33 6.66 3.48
CA ASP A 91 6.82 5.28 3.64
C ASP A 91 7.10 4.61 2.28
N LEU A 92 6.28 4.90 1.27
CA LEU A 92 6.47 4.42 -0.11
C LEU A 92 7.74 4.99 -0.74
N ILE A 93 7.96 6.30 -0.60
CA ILE A 93 9.19 6.97 -1.05
C ILE A 93 10.41 6.36 -0.33
N LYS A 94 10.32 6.15 0.99
CA LYS A 94 11.41 5.51 1.76
C LYS A 94 11.71 4.10 1.24
N TYR A 95 10.67 3.32 0.93
CA TYR A 95 10.82 1.99 0.36
C TYR A 95 11.59 2.01 -0.97
N PHE A 96 11.18 2.84 -1.92
CA PHE A 96 11.85 2.90 -3.24
C PHE A 96 13.26 3.49 -3.19
N LYS A 97 13.57 4.32 -2.19
CA LYS A 97 14.96 4.80 -1.99
C LYS A 97 15.95 3.67 -1.78
N THR A 98 15.59 2.64 -1.02
CA THR A 98 16.52 1.56 -0.65
C THR A 98 16.18 0.23 -1.32
N SER A 99 15.10 0.15 -2.09
CA SER A 99 14.67 -1.12 -2.70
C SER A 99 15.66 -1.56 -3.78
N PRO A 100 16.07 -2.84 -3.80
CA PRO A 100 16.81 -3.42 -4.92
C PRO A 100 15.90 -3.77 -6.11
N LEU A 101 14.57 -3.58 -5.98
CA LEU A 101 13.56 -3.99 -6.95
C LEU A 101 13.21 -2.90 -7.98
N CYS A 102 14.06 -1.87 -8.10
CA CYS A 102 14.02 -0.94 -9.22
C CYS A 102 14.95 -1.45 -10.32
N GLN A 103 14.53 -1.33 -11.58
CA GLN A 103 15.27 -1.81 -12.75
C GLN A 103 16.70 -1.24 -12.81
N ASP A 104 16.84 0.05 -12.55
CA ASP A 104 18.11 0.77 -12.54
C ASP A 104 17.97 2.07 -11.71
N GLU A 105 19.09 2.78 -11.53
CA GLU A 105 19.15 3.99 -10.71
C GLU A 105 18.46 5.20 -11.36
N GLU A 106 18.42 5.27 -12.69
CA GLU A 106 17.70 6.32 -13.42
C GLU A 106 16.19 6.17 -13.24
N THR A 107 15.68 4.95 -13.43
CA THR A 107 14.28 4.60 -13.14
C THR A 107 13.91 4.90 -11.70
N ARG A 108 14.80 4.59 -10.74
CA ARG A 108 14.60 4.94 -9.31
C ARG A 108 14.46 6.44 -9.12
N LYS A 109 15.32 7.25 -9.73
CA LYS A 109 15.28 8.72 -9.62
C LYS A 109 13.98 9.29 -10.17
N ILE A 110 13.58 8.88 -11.38
CA ILE A 110 12.33 9.33 -12.01
C ILE A 110 11.14 8.98 -11.12
N LEU A 111 11.06 7.73 -10.65
CA LEU A 111 10.01 7.27 -9.75
C LEU A 111 9.93 8.10 -8.47
N LEU A 112 11.07 8.36 -7.83
CA LEU A 112 11.13 9.13 -6.59
C LEU A 112 10.76 10.61 -6.80
N ASP A 113 11.15 11.20 -7.93
CA ASP A 113 10.81 12.56 -8.30
C ASP A 113 9.30 12.71 -8.48
N GLU A 114 8.68 11.83 -9.26
CA GLU A 114 7.22 11.81 -9.47
C GLU A 114 6.43 11.60 -8.17
N LEU A 115 6.82 10.63 -7.35
CA LEU A 115 6.19 10.43 -6.03
C LEU A 115 6.34 11.65 -5.11
N THR A 116 7.46 12.37 -5.22
CA THR A 116 7.71 13.57 -4.42
C THR A 116 6.86 14.76 -4.89
N LYS A 117 6.74 14.96 -6.21
CA LYS A 117 5.85 15.97 -6.83
C LYS A 117 4.40 15.75 -6.43
N VAL A 118 3.91 14.51 -6.51
CA VAL A 118 2.56 14.18 -6.06
C VAL A 118 2.40 14.45 -4.56
N GLY A 119 3.43 14.16 -3.75
CA GLY A 119 3.42 14.46 -2.32
C GLY A 119 3.38 15.96 -2.00
N GLN A 120 4.01 16.81 -2.81
CA GLN A 120 3.88 18.28 -2.71
C GLN A 120 2.46 18.72 -3.07
N THR A 121 1.92 18.20 -4.18
CA THR A 121 0.53 18.46 -4.60
C THR A 121 -0.47 18.13 -3.50
N TRP A 122 -0.30 17.00 -2.80
CA TRP A 122 -1.17 16.60 -1.68
C TRP A 122 -1.05 17.49 -0.43
N ARG A 123 0.08 18.18 -0.27
CA ARG A 123 0.29 19.15 0.81
C ARG A 123 -0.30 20.52 0.49
N GLU A 124 -0.26 20.92 -0.77
CA GLU A 124 -0.64 22.25 -1.21
C GLU A 124 -2.13 22.37 -1.55
N LYS A 125 -2.72 21.35 -2.21
CA LYS A 125 -4.14 21.38 -2.60
C LYS A 125 -5.09 21.00 -1.47
N ASP A 126 -6.30 21.56 -1.51
CA ASP A 126 -7.39 21.14 -0.64
C ASP A 126 -7.72 19.67 -0.93
N TRP A 127 -7.77 18.86 0.13
CA TRP A 127 -8.03 17.42 0.06
C TRP A 127 -9.38 17.09 -0.59
N LYS A 128 -10.32 18.04 -0.60
CA LYS A 128 -11.58 17.90 -1.34
C LYS A 128 -11.32 17.70 -2.83
N GLU A 129 -10.49 18.52 -3.46
CA GLU A 129 -10.19 18.44 -4.90
C GLU A 129 -9.47 17.14 -5.28
N ILE A 130 -8.66 16.60 -4.36
CA ILE A 130 -7.95 15.33 -4.55
C ILE A 130 -8.91 14.13 -4.46
N MET A 131 -10.02 14.26 -3.72
CA MET A 131 -11.02 13.20 -3.51
C MET A 131 -12.28 13.29 -4.38
N THR A 132 -12.60 14.46 -4.95
CA THR A 132 -13.65 14.59 -5.98
C THR A 132 -13.06 14.37 -7.37
N ILE A 133 -13.15 13.16 -7.89
CA ILE A 133 -13.47 13.00 -9.32
C ILE A 133 -14.60 11.98 -9.40
N GLU A 134 -15.65 12.37 -10.12
CA GLU A 134 -16.75 11.52 -10.58
C GLU A 134 -16.24 10.20 -11.18
N PRO A 135 -17.02 9.11 -11.07
CA PRO A 135 -16.69 7.88 -11.78
C PRO A 135 -16.61 8.18 -13.28
N THR A 136 -15.41 8.13 -13.87
CA THR A 136 -15.27 8.13 -15.33
C THR A 136 -16.02 6.89 -15.85
N PRO A 137 -17.07 7.05 -16.67
CA PRO A 137 -17.80 5.91 -17.21
C PRO A 137 -16.88 5.08 -18.11
N PRO A 138 -17.06 3.75 -18.14
CA PRO A 138 -16.15 2.78 -18.78
C PRO A 138 -16.20 2.79 -20.32
N SER A 139 -16.43 3.93 -20.97
CA SER A 139 -16.65 4.02 -22.41
C SER A 139 -15.45 4.52 -23.23
N MET A 140 -14.23 4.52 -22.69
CA MET A 140 -13.02 4.84 -23.46
C MET A 140 -11.84 3.91 -23.14
N GLN A 141 -12.09 2.60 -23.21
CA GLN A 141 -11.02 1.64 -23.49
C GLN A 141 -11.37 0.95 -24.81
N THR A 142 -10.86 1.53 -25.90
CA THR A 142 -10.72 0.87 -27.21
C THR A 142 -9.27 1.04 -27.63
#